data_AF-A0A7S1BLY0-F1
#
_entry.id   AF-A0A7S1BLY0-F1
#
_cell.length_a   1.000
_cell.length_b   1.000
_cell.length_c   1.000
_cell.angle_alpha   90.00
_cell.angle_beta   90.00
_cell.angle_gamma   90.00
#
_symmetry.space_group_name_H-M   'P 1'
#
loop_
_entity.id
_entity.type
_entity.pdbx_description
1 polymer ?
#
loop_
_entity_poly.entity_id
_entity_poly.type
_entity_poly.pdbx_seq_one_letter_code
_entity_poly.pdbx_strand_id
1 'polypeptide(L)'
;YVVRMKLSPRRAKKILSGGGGKDQSNQRQRGWLVAATVLGKFQRQLKTLMRTIENTKVRYIRCIKPNKEMHPGRTDHKETLNQLTCAGLVEALTISRHYFRNHLSITFAIQQFRCLLNRRFLQSIPMTHVPTYAKCMFSILLKDYKVKDTSTDNRAFAMGIIKIYFREGSLEHLEA
;
A
#
# COMPACT_ATOMS: atom_id res chain seq x y z
N TYR A 1 -19.46 11.40 -9.21
CA TYR A 1 -18.72 10.12 -9.31
C TYR A 1 -17.74 10.02 -8.16
N VAL A 2 -17.88 9.00 -7.30
CA VAL A 2 -16.99 8.79 -6.14
C VAL A 2 -16.07 7.62 -6.46
N VAL A 3 -14.80 7.89 -6.75
CA VAL A 3 -13.79 6.84 -6.91
C VAL A 3 -13.31 6.45 -5.52
N ARG A 4 -13.69 5.25 -5.06
CA ARG A 4 -13.33 4.73 -3.74
C ARG A 4 -11.97 4.04 -3.81
N MET A 5 -10.88 4.73 -3.47
CA MET A 5 -9.56 4.12 -3.32
C MET A 5 -9.31 3.66 -1.89
N LYS A 6 -9.11 2.35 -1.72
CA LYS A 6 -8.78 1.70 -0.46
C LYS A 6 -7.26 1.72 -0.28
N LEU A 7 -6.69 2.85 0.13
CA LEU A 7 -5.27 2.92 0.50
C LEU A 7 -5.10 2.47 1.96
N SER A 8 -4.43 1.33 2.16
CA SER A 8 -4.04 0.82 3.49
C SER A 8 -2.75 1.52 3.92
N PRO A 9 -2.70 2.24 5.06
CA PRO A 9 -1.45 2.77 5.57
C PRO A 9 -0.54 1.62 6.05
N ARG A 10 0.74 1.65 5.68
CA ARG A 10 1.76 0.79 6.29
C ARG A 10 2.01 1.24 7.73
N ARG A 11 1.95 0.27 8.64
CA ARG A 11 2.25 0.40 10.07
C ARG A 11 3.74 0.74 10.23
N ALA A 12 4.08 2.00 10.49
CA ALA A 12 5.42 2.36 10.92
C ALA A 12 5.60 1.92 12.38
N LYS A 13 6.42 0.88 12.61
CA LYS A 13 6.82 0.48 13.98
C LYS A 13 7.77 1.55 14.51
N LYS A 14 7.31 2.33 15.48
CA LYS A 14 8.17 3.21 16.28
C LYS A 14 8.95 2.33 17.27
N ILE A 15 10.27 2.26 17.09
CA ILE A 15 11.19 1.70 18.08
C ILE A 15 11.22 2.69 19.25
N LEU A 16 10.83 2.24 20.43
CA LEU A 16 10.96 2.99 21.67
C LEU A 16 12.39 2.82 22.19
N SER A 17 13.10 3.93 22.40
CA SER A 17 14.26 3.98 23.30
C SER A 17 14.17 5.23 24.17
N GLY A 18 13.90 4.97 25.46
CA GLY A 18 14.43 5.60 26.67
C GLY A 18 14.72 7.11 26.74
N GLY A 19 14.17 7.72 27.80
CA GLY A 19 14.89 8.66 28.65
C GLY A 19 14.43 10.12 28.60
N GLY A 20 14.00 10.68 29.74
CA GLY A 20 13.92 12.13 29.92
C GLY A 20 12.99 12.64 31.01
N GLY A 21 13.52 12.77 32.24
CA GLY A 21 13.35 13.92 33.14
C GLY A 21 11.94 14.32 33.61
N LYS A 22 11.68 14.13 34.90
CA LYS A 22 10.70 14.92 35.66
C LYS A 22 11.27 16.34 35.84
N ASP A 23 10.67 17.34 35.21
CA ASP A 23 10.81 18.74 35.65
C ASP A 23 9.45 19.28 36.08
N GLN A 24 9.20 19.16 37.38
CA GLN A 24 8.30 20.05 38.10
C GLN A 24 9.05 21.36 38.31
N SER A 25 8.78 22.37 37.50
CA SER A 25 9.14 23.73 37.86
C SER A 25 8.10 24.75 37.39
N ASN A 26 7.47 25.34 38.39
CA ASN A 26 7.11 26.76 38.43
C ASN A 26 6.05 27.23 37.42
N GLN A 27 4.79 26.94 37.73
CA GLN A 27 3.64 27.67 37.18
C GLN A 27 3.58 29.07 37.82
N ARG A 28 4.60 29.89 37.54
CA ARG A 28 4.56 31.33 37.79
C ARG A 28 3.45 31.91 36.93
N GLN A 29 2.52 32.59 37.60
CA GLN A 29 1.46 33.40 37.03
C GLN A 29 1.98 34.20 35.83
N ARG A 30 1.73 33.70 34.61
CA ARG A 30 1.95 34.45 33.39
C ARG A 30 0.66 35.21 33.13
N GLY A 31 0.77 36.53 33.30
CA GLY A 31 -0.35 37.45 33.24
C GLY A 31 -1.15 37.37 31.95
N TRP A 32 -2.26 38.10 32.01
CA TRP A 32 -3.29 38.36 30.99
C TRP A 32 -2.78 38.59 29.54
N LEU A 33 -1.48 38.82 29.34
CA LEU A 33 -0.80 39.02 28.06
C LEU A 33 -0.47 37.74 27.25
N VAL A 34 -0.70 36.52 27.78
CA VAL A 34 -0.75 35.31 26.92
C VAL A 34 -2.21 34.97 26.62
N ALA A 35 -2.93 35.94 26.07
CA ALA A 35 -4.22 35.67 25.45
C ALA A 35 -3.99 34.62 24.36
N ALA A 36 -4.62 33.45 24.50
CA ALA A 36 -4.50 32.38 23.53
C ALA A 36 -4.92 32.89 22.14
N THR A 37 -3.94 33.12 21.26
CA THR A 37 -4.20 33.62 19.91
C THR A 37 -5.08 32.63 19.16
N VAL A 38 -5.89 33.12 18.23
CA VAL A 38 -6.72 32.27 17.36
C VAL A 38 -5.85 31.20 16.67
N LEU A 39 -4.65 31.60 16.22
CA LEU A 39 -3.66 30.68 15.66
C LEU A 39 -3.20 29.61 16.66
N GLY A 40 -2.89 29.98 17.90
CA GLY A 40 -2.50 29.04 18.95
C GLY A 40 -3.62 28.07 19.36
N LYS A 41 -4.89 28.49 19.26
CA LYS A 41 -6.05 27.60 19.44
C LYS A 41 -6.19 26.64 18.26
N PHE A 42 -6.12 27.13 17.03
CA PHE A 42 -6.20 26.32 15.81
C PHE A 42 -5.09 25.26 15.75
N GLN A 43 -3.84 25.63 16.03
CA GLN A 43 -2.72 24.70 16.06
C GLN A 43 -2.92 23.57 17.09
N ARG A 44 -3.44 23.89 18.28
CA ARG A 44 -3.73 22.88 19.30
C ARG A 44 -4.85 21.94 18.84
N GLN A 45 -5.92 22.48 18.28
CA GLN A 45 -7.03 21.67 17.75
C GLN A 45 -6.57 20.74 16.62
N LEU A 46 -5.77 21.25 15.67
CA LEU A 46 -5.21 20.46 14.57
C LEU A 46 -4.30 19.34 15.10
N LYS A 47 -3.41 19.63 16.06
CA LYS A 47 -2.53 18.62 16.67
C LYS A 47 -3.34 17.51 17.36
N THR A 48 -4.40 17.86 18.08
CA THR A 48 -5.29 16.88 18.71
C THR A 48 -5.98 16.00 17.66
N LEU A 49 -6.51 16.60 16.58
CA LEU A 49 -7.13 15.87 15.48
C LEU A 49 -6.15 14.88 14.81
N MET A 50 -4.93 15.30 14.52
CA MET A 50 -3.92 14.44 13.90
C MET A 50 -3.60 13.22 14.77
N ARG A 51 -3.46 13.40 16.10
CA ARG A 51 -3.26 12.28 17.04
C ARG A 51 -4.42 11.29 17.02
N THR A 52 -5.66 11.76 16.92
CA THR A 52 -6.82 10.89 16.82
C THR A 52 -6.79 10.10 15.51
N ILE A 53 -6.52 10.77 14.39
CA ILE A 53 -6.45 10.12 13.07
C ILE A 53 -5.34 9.05 13.03
N GLU A 54 -4.17 9.35 13.57
CA GLU A 54 -3.02 8.41 13.65
C GLU A 54 -3.34 7.10 14.39
N ASN A 55 -4.25 7.16 15.37
CA ASN A 55 -4.69 6.00 16.15
C ASN A 55 -5.86 5.24 15.50
N THR A 56 -6.29 5.62 14.30
CA THR A 56 -7.42 4.99 13.59
C THR A 56 -7.01 4.33 12.28
N LYS A 57 -7.84 3.40 11.80
CA LYS A 57 -7.71 2.87 10.44
C LYS A 57 -8.34 3.85 9.44
N VAL A 58 -7.52 4.69 8.85
CA VAL A 58 -7.97 5.74 7.92
C VAL A 58 -8.45 5.16 6.59
N ARG A 59 -9.51 5.75 6.04
CA ARG A 59 -9.97 5.54 4.67
C ARG A 59 -10.03 6.89 3.98
N TYR A 60 -9.37 7.02 2.82
CA TYR A 60 -9.31 8.27 2.07
C TYR A 60 -10.39 8.30 0.98
N ILE A 61 -11.16 9.39 0.92
CA ILE A 61 -12.11 9.67 -0.15
C ILE A 61 -11.67 10.99 -0.78
N ARG A 62 -11.48 10.99 -2.10
CA ARG A 62 -11.15 12.19 -2.87
C ARG A 62 -12.37 12.61 -3.68
N CYS A 63 -12.81 13.85 -3.47
CA CYS A 63 -13.87 14.46 -4.26
C CYS A 63 -13.27 15.03 -5.55
N ILE A 64 -13.98 14.87 -6.67
CA ILE A 64 -13.58 15.41 -7.97
C ILE A 64 -14.72 16.28 -8.49
N LYS A 65 -14.41 17.53 -8.83
CA LYS A 65 -15.36 18.44 -9.48
C LYS A 65 -15.32 18.17 -10.99
N PRO A 66 -16.44 17.75 -11.61
CA PRO A 66 -16.43 17.33 -13.01
C PRO A 66 -16.26 18.52 -13.98
N ASN A 67 -16.79 19.70 -13.64
CA ASN A 67 -16.66 20.91 -14.46
C ASN A 67 -16.76 22.15 -13.58
N LYS A 68 -16.28 23.31 -14.06
CA LYS A 68 -16.30 24.56 -13.28
C LYS A 68 -17.68 25.21 -13.25
N GLU A 69 -18.41 25.10 -14.36
CA GLU A 69 -19.71 25.73 -14.65
C GLU A 69 -20.90 25.10 -13.90
N MET A 70 -20.67 24.02 -13.14
CA MET A 70 -21.68 23.27 -12.38
C MET A 70 -22.80 22.65 -13.22
N HIS A 71 -22.54 22.38 -14.50
CA HIS A 71 -23.52 21.71 -15.36
C HIS A 71 -23.57 20.20 -15.09
N PRO A 72 -24.76 19.60 -14.90
CA PRO A 72 -24.88 18.16 -14.75
C PRO A 72 -24.50 17.43 -16.05
N GLY A 73 -23.97 16.22 -15.94
CA GLY A 73 -23.61 15.36 -17.10
C GLY A 73 -22.37 15.79 -17.89
N ARG A 74 -21.89 17.02 -17.74
CA ARG A 74 -20.67 17.51 -18.40
C ARG A 74 -19.44 17.25 -17.56
N THR A 75 -18.37 16.74 -18.17
CA THR A 75 -17.07 16.56 -17.52
C THR A 75 -15.98 17.24 -18.35
N ASP A 76 -15.22 18.12 -17.72
CA ASP A 76 -14.00 18.68 -18.26
C ASP A 76 -12.83 17.76 -17.89
N HIS A 77 -12.33 17.03 -18.88
CA HIS A 77 -11.25 16.07 -18.69
C HIS A 77 -9.94 16.74 -18.27
N LYS A 78 -9.62 17.94 -18.79
CA LYS A 78 -8.36 18.62 -18.48
C LYS A 78 -8.32 19.03 -17.02
N GLU A 79 -9.40 19.65 -16.55
CA GLU A 79 -9.51 20.06 -15.14
C GLU A 79 -9.59 18.86 -14.20
N THR A 80 -10.27 17.79 -14.62
CA THR A 80 -10.33 16.55 -13.84
C THR A 80 -8.97 15.89 -13.71
N LEU A 81 -8.19 15.81 -14.80
CA LEU A 81 -6.82 15.27 -14.78
C LEU A 81 -5.92 16.10 -13.86
N ASN A 82 -5.99 17.43 -13.94
CA ASN A 82 -5.23 18.31 -13.05
C ASN A 82 -5.55 18.03 -11.57
N GLN A 83 -6.84 17.87 -11.22
CA GLN A 83 -7.25 17.50 -9.87
C GLN A 83 -6.69 16.14 -9.44
N LEU A 84 -6.69 15.14 -10.33
CA LEU A 84 -6.14 13.81 -10.03
C LEU A 84 -4.63 13.87 -9.76
N THR A 85 -3.88 14.62 -10.58
CA THR A 85 -2.44 14.83 -10.40
C THR A 85 -2.14 15.61 -9.11
N CYS A 86 -2.79 16.75 -8.89
CA CYS A 86 -2.60 17.54 -7.67
C CYS A 86 -3.01 16.79 -6.38
N ALA A 87 -4.01 15.89 -6.47
CA ALA A 87 -4.42 15.04 -5.35
C ALA A 87 -3.47 13.87 -5.09
N GLY A 88 -2.44 13.68 -5.93
CA GLY A 88 -1.46 12.59 -5.83
C GLY A 88 -2.03 11.24 -6.27
N LEU A 89 -3.16 11.20 -6.99
CA LEU A 89 -3.83 9.95 -7.33
C LEU A 89 -3.12 9.21 -8.46
N VAL A 90 -2.51 9.92 -9.41
CA VAL A 90 -1.74 9.34 -10.51
C VAL A 90 -0.47 8.67 -9.97
N GLU A 91 0.20 9.34 -9.04
CA GLU A 91 1.39 8.88 -8.35
C GLU A 91 1.05 7.72 -7.42
N ALA A 92 -0.03 7.82 -6.65
CA ALA A 92 -0.49 6.73 -5.79
C ALA A 92 -0.83 5.48 -6.61
N LEU A 93 -1.46 5.64 -7.79
CA LEU A 93 -1.68 4.54 -8.72
C LEU A 93 -0.37 3.97 -9.24
N THR A 94 0.57 4.81 -9.64
CA THR A 94 1.87 4.42 -10.17
C THR A 94 2.69 3.64 -9.13
N ILE A 95 2.80 4.16 -7.90
CA ILE A 95 3.40 3.45 -6.76
C ILE A 95 2.65 2.14 -6.50
N SER A 96 1.32 2.14 -6.57
CA SER A 96 0.54 0.92 -6.40
C SER A 96 0.80 -0.09 -7.53
N ARG A 97 1.08 0.33 -8.77
CA ARG A 97 1.48 -0.56 -9.86
C ARG A 97 2.86 -1.16 -9.63
N HIS A 98 3.83 -0.32 -9.25
CA HIS A 98 5.20 -0.76 -8.94
C HIS A 98 5.28 -1.63 -7.69
N TYR A 99 4.38 -1.45 -6.74
CA TYR A 99 4.28 -2.29 -5.56
C TYR A 99 3.48 -3.55 -5.89
N PHE A 100 4.17 -4.67 -6.16
CA PHE A 100 3.65 -6.03 -6.39
C PHE A 100 2.17 -6.23 -5.97
N ARG A 101 1.22 -5.85 -6.85
CA ARG A 101 -0.22 -5.97 -6.56
C ARG A 101 -0.65 -7.42 -6.50
N ASN A 102 -0.02 -8.22 -7.35
CA ASN A 102 -0.24 -9.65 -7.46
C ASN A 102 0.58 -10.33 -6.36
N HIS A 103 -0.01 -10.46 -5.18
CA HIS A 103 0.59 -11.25 -4.11
C HIS A 103 -0.44 -12.12 -3.41
N LEU A 104 -0.05 -13.36 -3.15
CA LEU A 104 -0.90 -14.37 -2.52
C LEU A 104 -0.22 -14.90 -1.27
N SER A 105 -1.01 -15.41 -0.33
CA SER A 105 -0.46 -16.22 0.76
C SER A 105 0.20 -17.45 0.16
N ILE A 106 1.36 -17.86 0.68
CA ILE A 106 2.08 -19.04 0.18
C ILE A 106 1.18 -20.29 0.21
N THR A 107 0.43 -20.48 1.29
CA THR A 107 -0.48 -21.63 1.45
C THR A 107 -1.58 -21.63 0.39
N PHE A 108 -2.19 -20.46 0.16
CA PHE A 108 -3.24 -20.29 -0.84
C PHE A 108 -2.70 -20.49 -2.26
N ALA A 109 -1.53 -19.93 -2.57
CA ALA A 109 -0.91 -20.05 -3.89
C ALA A 109 -0.57 -21.51 -4.22
N ILE A 110 -0.01 -22.26 -3.25
CA ILE A 110 0.22 -23.70 -3.42
C ILE A 110 -1.09 -24.40 -3.71
N GLN A 111 -2.15 -24.16 -2.92
CA GLN A 111 -3.42 -24.86 -3.09
C GLN A 111 -4.04 -24.57 -4.46
N GLN A 112 -4.01 -23.32 -4.91
CA GLN A 112 -4.62 -22.88 -6.15
C GLN A 112 -3.89 -23.43 -7.38
N PHE A 113 -2.55 -23.42 -7.39
CA PHE A 113 -1.76 -23.73 -8.58
C PHE A 113 -1.12 -25.13 -8.57
N ARG A 114 -1.31 -25.91 -7.50
CA ARG A 114 -0.81 -27.29 -7.43
C ARG A 114 -1.36 -28.18 -8.55
N CYS A 115 -2.57 -27.90 -9.04
CA CYS A 115 -3.19 -28.66 -10.14
C CYS A 115 -2.50 -28.45 -11.49
N LEU A 116 -1.80 -27.33 -11.68
CA LEU A 116 -1.09 -27.03 -12.93
C LEU A 116 0.19 -27.87 -13.12
N LEU A 117 0.68 -28.53 -12.07
CA LEU A 117 1.85 -29.39 -12.15
C LEU A 117 1.48 -30.83 -12.51
N ASN A 118 2.18 -31.39 -13.50
CA ASN A 118 2.13 -32.82 -13.77
C ASN A 118 2.58 -33.63 -12.54
N ARG A 119 1.93 -34.78 -12.28
CA ARG A 119 2.24 -35.65 -11.12
C ARG A 119 3.72 -36.04 -10.99
N ARG A 120 4.42 -36.20 -12.11
CA ARG A 120 5.86 -36.51 -12.12
C ARG A 120 6.70 -35.39 -11.50
N PHE A 121 6.38 -34.12 -11.80
CA PHE A 121 7.09 -32.98 -11.22
C PHE A 121 6.75 -32.81 -9.74
N LEU A 122 5.51 -33.06 -9.32
CA LEU A 122 5.13 -33.02 -7.89
C LEU A 122 5.92 -34.00 -7.02
N GLN A 123 6.26 -35.18 -7.54
CA GLN A 123 7.08 -36.18 -6.84
C GLN A 123 8.55 -35.77 -6.74
N SER A 124 9.03 -34.94 -7.67
CA SER A 124 10.42 -34.45 -7.69
C SER A 124 10.68 -33.31 -6.70
N ILE A 125 9.63 -32.66 -6.19
CA ILE A 125 9.77 -31.54 -5.25
C ILE A 125 9.92 -32.12 -3.84
N PRO A 126 11.03 -31.84 -3.12
CA PRO A 126 11.23 -32.35 -1.78
C PRO A 126 10.18 -31.74 -0.83
N MET A 127 9.46 -32.60 -0.11
CA MET A 127 8.51 -32.20 0.95
C MET A 127 9.28 -31.66 2.14
N THR A 128 9.71 -30.42 2.01
CA THR A 128 10.41 -29.63 3.01
C THR A 128 9.47 -28.55 3.53
N HIS A 129 10.02 -27.55 4.25
CA HIS A 129 9.25 -26.41 4.73
C HIS A 129 8.45 -25.72 3.60
N VAL A 130 7.21 -25.33 3.90
CA VAL A 130 6.20 -24.80 2.95
C VAL A 130 6.72 -23.71 1.98
N PRO A 131 7.53 -22.72 2.41
CA PRO A 131 8.10 -21.71 1.52
C PRO A 131 9.10 -22.28 0.50
N THR A 132 9.90 -23.27 0.90
CA THR A 132 10.86 -23.92 0.00
C THR A 132 10.11 -24.72 -1.06
N TYR A 133 9.07 -25.45 -0.64
CA TYR A 133 8.18 -26.19 -1.53
C TYR A 133 7.51 -25.26 -2.56
N ALA A 134 6.92 -24.14 -2.11
CA ALA A 134 6.35 -23.13 -2.99
C ALA A 134 7.39 -22.56 -3.97
N LYS A 135 8.59 -22.23 -3.49
CA LYS A 135 9.65 -21.70 -4.36
C LYS A 135 9.97 -22.68 -5.49
N CYS A 136 10.18 -23.97 -5.19
CA CYS A 136 10.43 -24.99 -6.19
C CYS A 136 9.25 -25.16 -7.16
N MET A 137 8.02 -25.21 -6.65
CA MET A 137 6.79 -25.29 -7.45
C MET A 137 6.71 -24.15 -8.48
N PHE A 138 6.79 -22.90 -8.03
CA PHE A 138 6.65 -21.74 -8.91
C PHE A 138 7.85 -21.55 -9.82
N SER A 139 9.05 -21.98 -9.42
CA SER A 139 10.22 -22.01 -10.31
C SER A 139 10.05 -22.96 -11.49
N ILE A 140 9.30 -24.05 -11.34
CA ILE A 140 8.98 -24.97 -12.44
C ILE A 140 7.86 -24.39 -13.30
N LEU A 141 6.77 -23.94 -12.68
CA LEU A 141 5.60 -23.40 -13.39
C LEU A 141 5.92 -22.17 -14.24
N LEU A 142 6.80 -21.30 -13.76
CA LEU A 142 7.17 -20.05 -14.42
C LEU A 142 8.51 -20.13 -15.17
N LYS A 143 9.03 -21.34 -15.43
CA LYS A 143 10.33 -21.52 -16.10
C LYS A 143 10.33 -20.97 -17.52
N ASP A 144 9.22 -21.14 -18.25
CA ASP A 144 9.08 -20.73 -19.64
C ASP A 144 8.54 -19.29 -19.78
N TYR A 145 8.16 -18.65 -18.67
CA TYR A 145 7.64 -17.28 -18.67
C TYR A 145 8.77 -16.27 -18.82
N LYS A 146 8.78 -15.54 -19.94
CA LYS A 146 9.68 -14.40 -20.17
C LYS A 146 9.00 -13.11 -19.73
N VAL A 147 9.63 -12.42 -18.76
CA VAL A 147 9.17 -11.11 -18.31
C VAL A 147 9.31 -10.11 -19.46
N LYS A 148 8.25 -9.32 -19.71
CA LYS A 148 8.21 -8.34 -20.82
C LYS A 148 8.97 -7.03 -20.53
N ASP A 149 9.40 -6.81 -19.28
CA ASP A 149 10.04 -5.56 -18.85
C ASP A 149 11.56 -5.56 -19.02
N THR A 150 12.09 -4.46 -19.56
CA THR A 150 13.51 -4.16 -19.85
C THR A 150 14.39 -3.92 -18.60
N SER A 151 13.91 -4.27 -17.40
CA SER A 151 14.66 -4.06 -16.14
C SER A 151 15.53 -5.27 -15.79
N THR A 152 16.74 -5.01 -15.28
CA THR A 152 17.89 -5.92 -15.04
C THR A 152 17.63 -7.18 -14.21
N ASP A 153 16.43 -7.41 -13.70
CA ASP A 153 16.07 -8.60 -12.91
C ASP A 153 14.96 -9.38 -13.60
N ASN A 154 15.31 -10.50 -14.23
CA ASN A 154 14.42 -11.30 -15.08
C ASN A 154 13.57 -12.31 -14.28
N ARG A 155 13.34 -12.06 -12.99
CA ARG A 155 12.63 -12.97 -12.09
C ARG A 155 11.12 -12.77 -12.19
N ALA A 156 10.39 -13.81 -12.58
CA ALA A 156 8.93 -13.79 -12.70
C ALA A 156 8.18 -13.64 -11.36
N PHE A 157 8.82 -14.01 -10.25
CA PHE A 157 8.25 -13.94 -8.90
C PHE A 157 9.34 -13.76 -7.83
N ALA A 158 8.92 -13.32 -6.64
CA ALA A 158 9.74 -13.22 -5.45
C ALA A 158 9.01 -13.80 -4.23
N MET A 159 9.75 -14.52 -3.38
CA MET A 159 9.20 -15.14 -2.16
C MET A 159 9.48 -14.24 -0.94
N GLY A 160 8.41 -13.83 -0.25
CA GLY A 160 8.49 -13.27 1.10
C GLY A 160 8.32 -14.35 2.17
N ILE A 161 8.25 -13.92 3.43
CA ILE A 161 8.12 -14.83 4.59
C ILE A 161 6.78 -15.58 4.57
N ILE A 162 5.69 -14.87 4.27
CA ILE A 162 4.32 -15.41 4.31
C ILE A 162 3.59 -15.31 2.96
N LYS A 163 4.14 -14.53 2.03
CA LYS A 163 3.48 -14.14 0.78
C LYS A 163 4.44 -14.35 -0.39
N ILE A 164 3.89 -14.79 -1.50
CA ILE A 164 4.55 -14.78 -2.81
C ILE A 164 4.13 -13.52 -3.57
N TYR A 165 5.08 -12.88 -4.24
CA TYR A 165 4.87 -11.68 -5.04
C TYR A 165 5.15 -12.02 -6.50
N PHE A 166 4.20 -11.74 -7.37
CA PHE A 166 4.31 -11.97 -8.81
C PHE A 166 4.61 -10.64 -9.51
N ARG A 167 5.46 -10.69 -10.53
CA ARG A 167 5.62 -9.57 -11.46
C ARG A 167 4.38 -9.40 -12.32
N GLU A 168 4.30 -8.24 -12.98
CA GLU A 168 3.22 -7.95 -13.92
C GLU A 168 3.18 -9.01 -15.04
N GLY A 169 1.99 -9.54 -15.31
CA GLY A 169 1.74 -10.56 -16.33
C GLY A 169 2.03 -12.02 -15.89
N SER A 170 2.80 -12.25 -14.82
CA SER A 170 3.20 -13.63 -14.46
C SER A 170 2.11 -14.41 -13.73
N LEU A 171 1.26 -13.72 -12.95
CA LEU A 171 0.09 -14.36 -12.35
C LEU A 171 -0.99 -14.60 -13.40
N GLU A 172 -1.20 -13.63 -14.29
CA GLU A 172 -2.17 -13.72 -15.38
C GLU A 172 -1.83 -14.88 -16.33
N HIS A 173 -0.54 -15.15 -16.55
CA HIS A 173 -0.09 -16.31 -17.32
C HIS A 173 -0.40 -17.66 -16.64
N LEU A 174 -0.44 -17.72 -15.31
CA LEU A 174 -0.82 -18.92 -14.57
C LEU A 174 -2.34 -19.14 -14.50
N GLU A 175 -3.12 -18.06 -14.67
CA GLU A 175 -4.58 -18.10 -14.63
C GLU A 175 -5.24 -18.27 -16.02
N ALA A 176 -4.46 -18.10 -17.09
CA ALA A 176 -4.89 -18.28 -18.48
C ALA A 176 -5.09 -19.76 -18.85
#